data_AF-A0A952NK10-F1
#
_entry.id   AF-A0A952NK10-F1
#
_cell.length_a   1.000
_cell.length_b   1.000
_cell.length_c   1.000
_cell.angle_alpha   90.00
_cell.angle_beta   90.00
_cell.angle_gamma   90.00
#
_symmetry.space_group_name_H-M   'P 1'
#
loop_
_entity.id
_entity.type
_entity.pdbx_description
1 polymer ?
#
loop_
_entity_poly.entity_id
_entity_poly.type
_entity_poly.pdbx_seq_one_letter_code
_entity_poly.pdbx_strand_id
1 'polypeptide(L)'
;MKHNPSTQQSTQKPNSFFNGKNPFVRYPNKASARGAPVQVPHGLASRDQASPSFPGGDSVQAPRVPASRDQASLSSAQRDTTAHSPKPMPAVQAHASPSSPRATVNQDGILKFLLDMKYARKSQLLKRFGDNDQTRSEIGQLLRAGFIKSKDRDLTARSLLIPTLEGYKHLQTGAKGMLLAEPVKRIFDPMVRHDLILGDIRLRFEELNFIKKWNSEEMLKVVPGFAKLMRDLPDAMCERNDGNSYFLELEISPKNRKVYEDRVEEYKAILEMDEIKAQGINGVIFLCTDPKVLETLKSVTPKNTKAFSVLPITRYLKDFILEEVGV
;
A
#
# COMPACT_ATOMS: atom_id res chain seq x y z
N MET A 1 -68.54 9.86 38.35
CA MET A 1 -67.81 10.62 39.38
C MET A 1 -66.80 9.71 40.08
N LYS A 2 -65.51 9.89 39.79
CA LYS A 2 -64.37 9.77 40.71
C LYS A 2 -63.11 10.18 39.93
N HIS A 3 -62.32 11.03 40.57
CA HIS A 3 -61.27 11.89 40.00
C HIS A 3 -59.95 11.15 39.69
N ASN A 4 -59.30 11.58 38.59
CA ASN A 4 -57.88 11.96 38.35
C ASN A 4 -56.77 11.53 39.36
N PRO A 5 -55.49 11.36 38.94
CA PRO A 5 -54.80 12.35 38.10
C PRO A 5 -53.81 11.89 37.02
N SER A 6 -53.62 12.85 36.13
CA SER A 6 -52.52 13.16 35.21
C SER A 6 -51.10 12.99 35.74
N THR A 7 -50.21 12.49 34.88
CA THR A 7 -48.76 12.72 34.98
C THR A 7 -48.26 13.38 33.68
N GLN A 8 -47.72 14.59 33.83
CA GLN A 8 -47.05 15.38 32.80
C GLN A 8 -45.55 15.05 32.73
N GLN A 9 -45.03 15.13 31.50
CA GLN A 9 -43.74 15.65 31.05
C GLN A 9 -42.40 15.17 31.68
N SER A 10 -41.51 14.68 30.80
CA SER A 10 -40.12 15.15 30.78
C SER A 10 -39.50 14.93 29.40
N THR A 11 -39.44 15.99 28.61
CA THR A 11 -38.62 16.09 27.40
C THR A 11 -37.20 16.49 27.82
N GLN A 12 -36.24 15.57 27.76
CA GLN A 12 -34.82 15.90 27.83
C GLN A 12 -34.18 15.73 26.45
N LYS A 13 -33.86 16.88 25.84
CA LYS A 13 -32.87 17.00 24.76
C LYS A 13 -31.47 16.86 25.37
N PRO A 14 -30.56 16.09 24.75
CA PRO A 14 -29.14 16.30 24.95
C PRO A 14 -28.55 17.15 23.82
N ASN A 15 -28.20 18.38 24.20
CA ASN A 15 -27.10 19.21 23.76
C ASN A 15 -26.35 18.83 22.47
N SER A 16 -26.57 19.68 21.46
CA SER A 16 -25.63 19.99 20.40
C SER A 16 -24.35 20.65 20.98
N PHE A 17 -23.23 19.95 20.91
CA PHE A 17 -21.89 20.53 20.99
C PHE A 17 -21.07 20.04 19.79
N PHE A 18 -21.26 20.70 18.64
CA PHE A 18 -20.25 20.73 17.58
C PHE A 18 -19.77 22.16 17.47
N ASN A 19 -18.77 22.49 18.29
CA ASN A 19 -18.03 23.72 18.13
C ASN A 19 -16.89 23.43 17.15
N GLY A 20 -16.94 24.08 15.99
CA GLY A 20 -15.92 23.98 14.97
C GLY A 20 -14.61 24.58 15.44
N LYS A 21 -13.55 23.79 15.41
CA LYS A 21 -12.19 24.26 15.15
C LYS A 21 -11.49 23.19 14.32
N ASN A 22 -11.18 23.57 13.08
CA ASN A 22 -10.35 22.86 12.14
C ASN A 22 -8.91 22.83 12.71
N PRO A 23 -8.33 21.70 13.14
CA PRO A 23 -6.90 21.63 13.33
C PRO A 23 -6.29 21.23 12.00
N PHE A 24 -5.38 22.05 11.47
CA PHE A 24 -4.38 21.57 10.52
C PHE A 24 -3.63 20.42 11.20
N VAL A 25 -4.07 19.18 10.94
CA VAL A 25 -3.35 17.98 11.36
C VAL A 25 -2.14 17.87 10.46
N ARG A 26 -0.99 18.36 10.95
CA ARG A 26 0.30 18.01 10.37
C ARG A 26 0.49 16.51 10.56
N TYR A 27 0.42 15.75 9.46
CA TYR A 27 0.85 14.36 9.47
C TYR A 27 2.32 14.32 9.93
N PRO A 28 2.67 13.45 10.89
CA PRO A 28 4.07 13.27 11.23
C PRO A 28 4.80 12.76 9.99
N ASN A 29 5.89 13.45 9.66
CA ASN A 29 6.88 12.98 8.71
C ASN A 29 7.24 11.54 9.11
N LYS A 30 7.25 10.58 8.17
CA LYS A 30 7.91 9.28 8.36
C LYS A 30 9.42 9.53 8.48
N ALA A 31 9.84 10.12 9.59
CA ALA A 31 11.24 10.40 9.91
C ALA A 31 11.80 9.17 10.63
N SER A 32 12.66 8.45 9.90
CA SER A 32 13.80 7.66 10.36
C SER A 32 13.97 7.61 11.89
N ALA A 33 13.69 6.45 12.48
CA ALA A 33 14.23 6.10 13.78
C ALA A 33 15.76 6.08 13.70
N ARG A 34 16.41 7.17 14.11
CA ARG A 34 17.86 7.20 14.35
C ARG A 34 18.12 6.43 15.64
N GLY A 35 18.92 5.37 15.55
CA GLY A 35 19.44 4.65 16.70
C GLY A 35 20.23 5.60 17.59
N ALA A 36 19.87 5.63 18.87
CA ALA A 36 20.69 6.22 19.91
C ALA A 36 21.87 5.26 20.22
N PRO A 37 23.08 5.79 20.47
CA PRO A 37 24.23 4.96 20.84
C PRO A 37 24.07 4.42 22.26
N VAL A 38 24.33 3.12 22.41
CA VAL A 38 24.43 2.42 23.69
C VAL A 38 25.65 2.97 24.43
N GLN A 39 25.42 3.59 25.59
CA GLN A 39 26.46 3.90 26.56
C GLN A 39 26.86 2.59 27.27
N VAL A 40 28.13 2.24 27.18
CA VAL A 40 28.76 1.15 27.94
C VAL A 40 29.40 1.78 29.19
N PRO A 41 29.14 1.28 30.41
CA PRO A 41 29.83 1.77 31.59
C PRO A 41 31.21 1.11 31.73
N HIS A 42 32.20 1.97 32.02
CA HIS A 42 33.53 1.59 32.48
C HIS A 42 33.46 0.86 33.83
N GLY A 43 34.17 -0.26 33.94
CA GLY A 43 34.50 -0.93 35.19
C GLY A 43 35.83 -1.67 35.05
N LEU A 44 36.87 -1.11 35.68
CA LEU A 44 38.23 -1.65 35.80
C LEU A 44 38.28 -2.89 36.72
N ALA A 45 39.03 -3.92 36.34
CA ALA A 45 39.95 -4.63 37.24
C ALA A 45 40.86 -5.62 36.48
N SER A 46 42.14 -5.55 36.82
CA SER A 46 43.31 -6.26 36.29
C SER A 46 43.34 -7.76 36.59
N ARG A 47 43.98 -8.57 35.72
CA ARG A 47 45.22 -9.33 36.03
C ARG A 47 45.69 -10.26 34.91
N ASP A 48 47.00 -10.20 34.72
CA ASP A 48 47.97 -11.28 34.51
C ASP A 48 47.96 -12.18 33.25
N GLN A 49 49.06 -11.98 32.50
CA GLN A 49 49.99 -12.98 31.95
C GLN A 49 49.53 -13.95 30.86
N ALA A 50 50.11 -13.82 29.66
CA ALA A 50 51.27 -14.61 29.23
C ALA A 50 51.56 -14.39 27.73
N SER A 51 52.84 -14.31 27.39
CA SER A 51 53.41 -14.17 26.04
C SER A 51 53.00 -15.31 25.10
N PRO A 52 53.19 -15.16 23.76
CA PRO A 52 54.46 -15.61 23.22
C PRO A 52 55.04 -14.74 22.09
N SER A 53 56.28 -15.07 21.79
CA SER A 53 57.25 -14.36 20.98
C SER A 53 57.43 -14.98 19.58
N PHE A 54 57.94 -14.16 18.64
CA PHE A 54 58.80 -14.50 17.48
C PHE A 54 58.15 -15.14 16.21
N PRO A 55 58.82 -15.16 15.04
CA PRO A 55 59.03 -13.99 14.16
C PRO A 55 58.92 -14.29 12.64
N GLY A 56 59.02 -13.24 11.82
CA GLY A 56 59.83 -13.24 10.59
C GLY A 56 59.17 -13.59 9.26
N GLY A 57 59.67 -12.95 8.19
CA GLY A 57 59.78 -13.58 6.87
C GLY A 57 59.11 -12.89 5.69
N ASP A 58 59.85 -11.97 5.07
CA ASP A 58 60.09 -11.82 3.63
C ASP A 58 58.98 -11.49 2.61
N SER A 59 59.13 -10.27 2.10
CA SER A 59 59.04 -9.79 0.71
C SER A 59 59.08 -10.83 -0.42
N VAL A 60 58.13 -10.79 -1.36
CA VAL A 60 58.37 -11.10 -2.79
C VAL A 60 57.54 -10.21 -3.72
N GLN A 61 58.22 -9.87 -4.83
CA GLN A 61 57.97 -8.97 -5.96
C GLN A 61 56.64 -9.07 -6.74
N ALA A 62 56.33 -7.94 -7.37
CA ALA A 62 55.41 -7.77 -8.49
C ALA A 62 55.92 -8.40 -9.80
N PRO A 63 55.02 -8.60 -10.79
CA PRO A 63 55.40 -8.44 -12.18
C PRO A 63 54.51 -7.47 -12.98
N ARG A 64 55.14 -6.97 -14.04
CA ARG A 64 54.69 -5.96 -15.02
C ARG A 64 53.69 -6.51 -16.06
N VAL A 65 52.98 -5.53 -16.63
CA VAL A 65 52.11 -5.46 -17.83
C VAL A 65 52.67 -6.20 -19.06
N PRO A 66 51.82 -6.54 -20.06
CA PRO A 66 51.82 -5.69 -21.25
C PRO A 66 50.42 -5.39 -21.82
N ALA A 67 50.36 -4.23 -22.47
CA ALA A 67 49.23 -3.72 -23.25
C ALA A 67 49.07 -4.50 -24.56
N SER A 68 47.83 -4.64 -25.03
CA SER A 68 47.55 -4.75 -26.47
C SER A 68 46.19 -4.13 -26.78
N ARG A 69 46.20 -3.53 -27.97
CA ARG A 69 45.27 -2.59 -28.56
C ARG A 69 44.70 -3.35 -29.76
N ASP A 70 43.38 -3.50 -29.84
CA ASP A 70 42.74 -3.78 -31.12
C ASP A 70 41.39 -3.07 -31.21
N GLN A 71 41.29 -2.26 -32.25
CA GLN A 71 40.08 -1.62 -32.73
C GLN A 71 39.31 -2.65 -33.55
N ALA A 72 38.01 -2.80 -33.29
CA ALA A 72 37.09 -3.40 -34.24
C ALA A 72 35.78 -2.62 -34.24
N SER A 73 35.61 -1.89 -35.33
CA SER A 73 34.42 -1.20 -35.78
C SER A 73 33.32 -2.20 -36.08
N LEU A 74 32.15 -2.09 -35.42
CA LEU A 74 30.94 -2.78 -35.85
C LEU A 74 29.71 -1.87 -35.75
N SER A 75 29.30 -1.47 -36.95
CA SER A 75 27.94 -1.19 -37.44
C SER A 75 26.84 -0.80 -36.46
N SER A 76 26.36 0.41 -36.69
CA SER A 76 25.03 0.92 -36.41
C SER A 76 23.92 -0.10 -36.79
N ALA A 77 23.40 -0.80 -35.79
CA ALA A 77 22.08 -1.42 -35.88
C ALA A 77 21.06 -0.47 -35.24
N GLN A 78 20.25 0.16 -36.09
CA GLN A 78 19.04 0.86 -35.68
C GLN A 78 18.17 -0.11 -34.86
N ARG A 79 18.14 0.09 -33.54
CA ARG A 79 17.11 -0.50 -32.70
C ARG A 79 15.89 0.41 -32.82
N ASP A 80 14.92 -0.05 -33.60
CA ASP A 80 13.54 0.41 -33.50
C ASP A 80 13.03 0.09 -32.10
N THR A 81 13.23 1.03 -31.18
CA THR A 81 12.53 1.05 -29.91
C THR A 81 11.21 1.78 -30.12
N THR A 82 10.22 1.08 -30.70
CA THR A 82 8.83 1.53 -30.62
C THR A 82 8.32 1.33 -29.20
N ALA A 83 8.88 2.12 -28.27
CA ALA A 83 8.42 2.23 -26.89
C ALA A 83 6.97 2.69 -26.93
N HIS A 84 6.05 1.79 -26.61
CA HIS A 84 4.64 2.11 -26.50
C HIS A 84 4.46 3.09 -25.33
N SER A 85 3.90 4.26 -25.60
CA SER A 85 3.47 5.16 -24.52
C SER A 85 2.48 4.41 -23.64
N PRO A 86 2.55 4.51 -22.30
CA PRO A 86 1.42 4.09 -21.48
C PRO A 86 0.25 4.90 -22.00
N LYS A 87 -0.66 4.23 -22.72
CA LYS A 87 -1.84 4.90 -23.27
C LYS A 87 -2.49 5.59 -22.08
N PRO A 88 -2.78 6.91 -22.17
CA PRO A 88 -3.55 7.57 -21.15
C PRO A 88 -4.78 6.71 -20.89
N MET A 89 -5.04 6.38 -19.61
CA MET A 89 -6.15 5.51 -19.24
C MET A 89 -7.42 5.98 -19.96
N PRO A 90 -8.28 5.10 -20.48
CA PRO A 90 -9.52 5.53 -21.11
C PRO A 90 -10.24 6.48 -20.14
N ALA A 91 -10.63 7.65 -20.64
CA ALA A 91 -11.56 8.50 -19.90
C ALA A 91 -12.81 7.67 -19.63
N VAL A 92 -13.37 7.80 -18.43
CA VAL A 92 -14.63 7.16 -18.05
C VAL A 92 -15.70 7.69 -19.01
N GLN A 93 -15.90 7.01 -20.15
CA GLN A 93 -17.19 7.00 -20.81
C GLN A 93 -17.99 5.99 -20.02
N ALA A 94 -19.04 6.47 -19.35
CA ALA A 94 -19.98 5.66 -18.59
C ALA A 94 -20.80 4.78 -19.55
N HIS A 95 -20.14 3.82 -20.19
CA HIS A 95 -20.79 2.67 -20.76
C HIS A 95 -20.66 1.57 -19.73
N ALA A 96 -21.80 1.11 -19.21
CA ALA A 96 -21.88 -0.06 -18.35
C ALA A 96 -21.33 -1.26 -19.12
N SER A 97 -20.01 -1.49 -18.99
CA SER A 97 -19.35 -2.67 -19.51
C SER A 97 -19.73 -3.89 -18.66
N PRO A 98 -19.79 -5.08 -19.27
CA PRO A 98 -20.19 -6.30 -18.60
C PRO A 98 -19.29 -6.55 -17.40
N SER A 99 -19.93 -6.81 -16.25
CA SER A 99 -19.28 -7.04 -14.96
C SER A 99 -18.08 -7.97 -15.10
N SER A 100 -16.89 -7.51 -14.70
CA SER A 100 -15.77 -8.39 -14.42
C SER A 100 -16.25 -9.61 -13.63
N PRO A 101 -15.69 -10.82 -13.86
CA PRO A 101 -16.10 -12.00 -13.11
C PRO A 101 -15.95 -11.71 -11.61
N ARG A 102 -17.07 -11.55 -10.92
CA ARG A 102 -17.10 -11.36 -9.46
C ARG A 102 -16.45 -12.60 -8.84
N ALA A 103 -15.52 -12.39 -7.92
CA ALA A 103 -14.92 -13.50 -7.19
C ALA A 103 -16.03 -14.35 -6.55
N THR A 104 -15.92 -15.68 -6.66
CA THR A 104 -16.83 -16.60 -5.97
C THR A 104 -16.87 -16.27 -4.48
N VAL A 105 -18.06 -16.00 -3.96
CA VAL A 105 -18.24 -15.59 -2.56
C VAL A 105 -17.96 -16.78 -1.66
N ASN A 106 -16.85 -16.74 -0.95
CA ASN A 106 -16.55 -17.66 0.15
C ASN A 106 -15.77 -16.94 1.26
N GLN A 107 -15.76 -17.54 2.45
CA GLN A 107 -15.12 -17.00 3.65
C GLN A 107 -13.63 -16.72 3.44
N ASP A 108 -12.94 -17.66 2.80
CA ASP A 108 -11.51 -17.56 2.53
C ASP A 108 -11.17 -16.37 1.63
N GLY A 109 -12.01 -16.09 0.62
CA GLY A 109 -11.85 -14.97 -0.29
C GLY A 109 -11.99 -13.63 0.43
N ILE A 110 -13.02 -13.50 1.29
CA ILE A 110 -13.22 -12.32 2.14
C ILE A 110 -12.02 -12.11 3.07
N LEU A 111 -11.57 -13.19 3.72
CA LEU A 111 -10.49 -13.14 4.69
C LEU A 111 -9.14 -12.83 4.04
N LYS A 112 -8.85 -13.41 2.87
CA LYS A 112 -7.66 -13.07 2.05
C LYS A 112 -7.66 -11.60 1.66
N PHE A 113 -8.81 -11.06 1.23
CA PHE A 113 -8.92 -9.64 0.90
C PHE A 113 -8.66 -8.75 2.12
N LEU A 114 -9.21 -9.10 3.29
CA LEU A 114 -9.01 -8.35 4.52
C LEU A 114 -7.55 -8.38 5.01
N LEU A 115 -6.87 -9.52 4.90
CA LEU A 115 -5.44 -9.63 5.23
C LEU A 115 -4.58 -8.78 4.30
N ASP A 116 -4.86 -8.85 2.99
CA ASP A 116 -4.16 -8.07 1.97
C ASP A 116 -4.39 -6.56 2.15
N MET A 117 -5.60 -6.11 2.50
CA MET A 117 -5.92 -4.69 2.70
C MET A 117 -5.79 -4.19 4.14
N LYS A 118 -5.27 -5.00 5.08
CA LYS A 118 -5.27 -4.78 6.55
C LYS A 118 -6.64 -4.81 7.20
N TYR A 119 -7.64 -4.19 6.57
CA TYR A 119 -9.04 -4.10 6.97
C TYR A 119 -9.88 -3.53 5.82
N ALA A 120 -11.21 -3.61 5.91
CA ALA A 120 -12.11 -2.97 4.96
C ALA A 120 -13.42 -2.57 5.62
N ARG A 121 -14.13 -1.62 5.03
CA ARG A 121 -15.54 -1.37 5.39
C ARG A 121 -16.41 -2.54 4.96
N LYS A 122 -17.51 -2.78 5.68
CA LYS A 122 -18.55 -3.71 5.23
C LYS A 122 -19.03 -3.38 3.81
N SER A 123 -19.23 -2.09 3.48
CA SER A 123 -19.62 -1.67 2.13
C SER A 123 -18.62 -2.07 1.05
N GLN A 124 -17.31 -1.99 1.34
CA GLN A 124 -16.25 -2.41 0.41
C GLN A 124 -16.29 -3.93 0.15
N LEU A 125 -16.55 -4.73 1.19
CA LEU A 125 -16.73 -6.17 1.02
C LEU A 125 -17.98 -6.50 0.19
N LEU A 126 -19.11 -5.85 0.47
CA LEU A 126 -20.33 -6.03 -0.32
C LEU A 126 -20.13 -5.59 -1.78
N LYS A 127 -19.37 -4.52 -2.03
CA LYS A 127 -19.03 -4.09 -3.38
C LYS A 127 -18.18 -5.13 -4.12
N ARG A 128 -17.17 -5.70 -3.46
CA ARG A 128 -16.25 -6.69 -4.04
C ARG A 128 -16.92 -8.03 -4.32
N PHE A 129 -17.61 -8.57 -3.32
CA PHE A 129 -18.14 -9.94 -3.34
C PHE A 129 -19.62 -9.97 -3.76
N GLY A 130 -20.26 -8.81 -3.94
CA GLY A 130 -21.67 -8.68 -4.28
C GLY A 130 -22.53 -8.41 -3.06
N ASP A 131 -23.40 -7.40 -3.16
CA ASP A 131 -24.35 -7.07 -2.11
C ASP A 131 -25.56 -8.01 -2.21
N ASN A 132 -25.43 -9.19 -1.59
CA ASN A 132 -26.47 -10.20 -1.54
C ASN A 132 -26.46 -10.92 -0.18
N ASP A 133 -27.47 -11.73 0.07
CA ASP A 133 -27.64 -12.45 1.33
C ASP A 133 -26.51 -13.45 1.60
N GLN A 134 -25.93 -14.04 0.54
CA GLN A 134 -24.79 -14.94 0.68
C GLN A 134 -23.58 -14.22 1.28
N THR A 135 -23.14 -13.10 0.69
CA THR A 135 -22.00 -12.32 1.19
C THR A 135 -22.25 -11.83 2.62
N ARG A 136 -23.46 -11.36 2.91
CA ARG A 136 -23.84 -10.93 4.27
C ARG A 136 -23.79 -12.09 5.27
N SER A 137 -24.26 -13.27 4.87
CA SER A 137 -24.18 -14.50 5.66
C SER A 137 -22.73 -14.90 5.94
N GLU A 138 -21.86 -14.90 4.92
CA GLU A 138 -20.45 -15.25 5.08
C GLU A 138 -19.70 -14.29 6.01
N ILE A 139 -19.92 -12.98 5.87
CA ILE A 139 -19.37 -11.99 6.81
C ILE A 139 -19.84 -12.28 8.24
N GLY A 140 -21.12 -12.62 8.42
CA GLY A 140 -21.68 -12.98 9.72
C GLY A 140 -21.06 -14.26 10.31
N GLN A 141 -20.79 -15.26 9.47
CA GLN A 141 -20.12 -16.50 9.89
C GLN A 141 -18.67 -16.24 10.32
N LEU A 142 -17.91 -15.46 9.55
CA LEU A 142 -16.56 -15.03 9.92
C LEU A 142 -16.50 -14.29 11.26
N LEU A 143 -17.48 -13.42 11.54
CA LEU A 143 -17.61 -12.72 12.82
C LEU A 143 -17.90 -13.69 13.97
N ARG A 144 -18.85 -14.62 13.80
CA ARG A 144 -19.20 -15.61 14.84
C ARG A 144 -18.06 -16.59 15.13
N ALA A 145 -17.29 -16.97 14.11
CA ALA A 145 -16.12 -17.82 14.24
C ALA A 145 -14.91 -17.10 14.85
N GLY A 146 -14.96 -15.77 15.01
CA GLY A 146 -13.85 -14.98 15.54
C GLY A 146 -12.69 -14.79 14.55
N PHE A 147 -12.89 -15.06 13.26
CA PHE A 147 -11.87 -14.91 12.22
C PHE A 147 -11.70 -13.45 11.78
N ILE A 148 -12.75 -12.65 11.96
CA ILE A 148 -12.71 -11.20 11.81
C ILE A 148 -13.40 -10.53 13.01
N LYS A 149 -13.09 -9.27 13.26
CA LYS A 149 -13.74 -8.44 14.27
C LYS A 149 -14.20 -7.11 13.67
N SER A 150 -15.23 -6.50 14.26
CA SER A 150 -15.68 -5.15 13.94
C SER A 150 -15.09 -4.14 14.92
N LYS A 151 -14.63 -2.98 14.45
CA LYS A 151 -14.27 -1.85 15.33
C LYS A 151 -15.51 -1.25 15.99
N ASP A 152 -16.64 -1.28 15.28
CA ASP A 152 -17.90 -0.69 15.70
C ASP A 152 -18.80 -1.73 16.36
N ARG A 153 -19.50 -1.34 17.43
CA ARG A 153 -20.48 -2.21 18.10
C ARG A 153 -21.64 -2.58 17.18
N ASP A 154 -22.11 -1.60 16.42
CA ASP A 154 -23.17 -1.79 15.43
C ASP A 154 -22.55 -2.10 14.07
N LEU A 155 -23.03 -3.17 13.41
CA LEU A 155 -22.53 -3.63 12.11
C LEU A 155 -23.17 -2.87 10.94
N THR A 156 -22.88 -1.58 10.87
CA THR A 156 -23.27 -0.66 9.80
C THR A 156 -22.46 -0.87 8.50
N ALA A 157 -22.87 -0.22 7.41
CA ALA A 157 -22.12 -0.21 6.15
C ALA A 157 -20.70 0.40 6.30
N ARG A 158 -20.55 1.36 7.23
CA ARG A 158 -19.27 2.04 7.51
C ARG A 158 -18.38 1.25 8.48
N SER A 159 -18.88 0.15 9.03
CA SER A 159 -18.17 -0.57 10.08
C SER A 159 -16.89 -1.19 9.55
N LEU A 160 -15.80 -1.00 10.31
CA LEU A 160 -14.48 -1.47 9.93
C LEU A 160 -14.29 -2.94 10.36
N LEU A 161 -14.11 -3.81 9.38
CA LEU A 161 -13.88 -5.24 9.56
C LEU A 161 -12.40 -5.54 9.46
N ILE A 162 -11.88 -6.26 10.46
CA ILE A 162 -10.45 -6.44 10.69
C ILE A 162 -10.19 -7.95 10.85
N PRO A 163 -9.23 -8.54 10.11
CA PRO A 163 -8.87 -9.94 10.28
C PRO A 163 -8.20 -10.18 11.63
N THR A 164 -8.42 -11.36 12.21
CA THR A 164 -7.77 -11.78 13.46
C THR A 164 -6.62 -12.76 13.18
N LEU A 165 -5.79 -13.00 14.19
CA LEU A 165 -4.76 -14.04 14.13
C LEU A 165 -5.37 -15.45 13.90
N GLU A 166 -6.54 -15.71 14.48
CA GLU A 166 -7.24 -16.98 14.28
C GLU A 166 -7.74 -17.14 12.84
N GLY A 167 -8.26 -16.07 12.23
CA GLY A 167 -8.60 -16.09 10.80
C GLY A 167 -7.37 -16.34 9.92
N TYR A 168 -6.25 -15.69 10.22
CA TYR A 168 -5.01 -15.94 9.49
C TYR A 168 -4.54 -17.40 9.59
N LYS A 169 -4.56 -17.99 10.79
CA LYS A 169 -4.21 -19.40 11.00
C LYS A 169 -5.14 -20.35 10.24
N HIS A 170 -6.45 -20.07 10.23
CA HIS A 170 -7.44 -20.84 9.46
C HIS A 170 -7.07 -20.90 7.97
N LEU A 171 -6.61 -19.79 7.38
CA LEU A 171 -6.14 -19.80 5.99
C LEU A 171 -4.82 -20.56 5.82
N GLN A 172 -3.87 -20.42 6.75
CA GLN A 172 -2.58 -21.10 6.66
C GLN A 172 -2.72 -22.63 6.68
N THR A 173 -3.63 -23.17 7.48
CA THR A 173 -3.82 -24.63 7.56
C THR A 173 -4.37 -25.22 6.26
N GLY A 174 -5.28 -24.50 5.59
CA GLY A 174 -5.85 -24.90 4.30
C GLY A 174 -4.96 -24.62 3.08
N ALA A 175 -3.99 -23.71 3.20
CA ALA A 175 -3.23 -23.18 2.06
C ALA A 175 -1.71 -23.34 2.22
N LYS A 176 -1.23 -24.58 2.36
CA LYS A 176 0.21 -24.86 2.46
C LYS A 176 0.97 -24.26 1.26
N GLY A 177 1.94 -23.38 1.55
CA GLY A 177 2.78 -22.74 0.55
C GLY A 177 2.23 -21.47 -0.07
N MET A 178 1.01 -21.03 0.28
CA MET A 178 0.52 -19.71 -0.14
C MET A 178 1.15 -18.61 0.71
N LEU A 179 1.62 -17.54 0.04
CA LEU A 179 2.00 -16.31 0.71
C LEU A 179 0.73 -15.59 1.18
N LEU A 180 0.68 -15.24 2.46
CA LEU A 180 -0.42 -14.52 3.09
C LEU A 180 0.15 -13.38 3.91
N ALA A 181 -0.45 -12.20 3.79
CA ALA A 181 -0.19 -11.09 4.69
C ALA A 181 -0.62 -11.45 6.12
N GLU A 182 0.15 -11.03 7.11
CA GLU A 182 -0.23 -11.16 8.52
C GLU A 182 -1.28 -10.10 8.90
N PRO A 183 -2.19 -10.41 9.84
CA PRO A 183 -3.14 -9.42 10.32
C PRO A 183 -2.41 -8.31 11.10
N VAL A 184 -2.84 -7.07 10.88
CA VAL A 184 -2.25 -5.92 11.59
C VAL A 184 -2.50 -6.03 13.10
N LYS A 185 -1.42 -5.88 13.89
CA LYS A 185 -1.51 -5.95 15.36
C LYS A 185 -2.32 -4.80 15.94
N ARG A 186 -2.22 -3.61 15.34
CA ARG A 186 -2.91 -2.39 15.77
C ARG A 186 -3.27 -1.53 14.57
N ILE A 187 -4.47 -0.96 14.59
CA ILE A 187 -4.86 0.06 13.61
C ILE A 187 -4.19 1.38 14.00
N PHE A 188 -3.54 2.01 13.02
CA PHE A 188 -3.00 3.34 13.17
C PHE A 188 -3.99 4.36 12.60
N ASP A 189 -4.79 4.97 13.50
CA ASP A 189 -5.92 5.84 13.12
C ASP A 189 -5.59 6.92 12.06
N PRO A 190 -4.43 7.59 12.07
CA PRO A 190 -4.08 8.58 11.04
C PRO A 190 -4.01 8.02 9.61
N MET A 191 -3.75 6.71 9.46
CA MET A 191 -3.65 6.03 8.16
C MET A 191 -4.96 5.41 7.69
N VAL A 192 -5.98 5.30 8.56
CA VAL A 192 -7.25 4.64 8.21
C VAL A 192 -7.89 5.24 6.97
N ARG A 193 -7.89 6.57 6.83
CA ARG A 193 -8.43 7.23 5.64
C ARG A 193 -7.64 6.87 4.38
N HIS A 194 -6.31 6.82 4.47
CA HIS A 194 -5.44 6.47 3.35
C HIS A 194 -5.67 5.01 2.93
N ASP A 195 -5.63 4.06 3.87
CA ASP A 195 -5.82 2.63 3.60
C ASP A 195 -7.21 2.35 3.01
N LEU A 196 -8.26 3.03 3.49
CA LEU A 196 -9.62 2.86 2.95
C LEU A 196 -9.75 3.37 1.52
N ILE A 197 -9.16 4.53 1.20
CA ILE A 197 -9.12 5.06 -0.17
C ILE A 197 -8.33 4.12 -1.08
N LEU A 198 -7.23 3.53 -0.59
CA LEU A 198 -6.46 2.54 -1.34
C LEU A 198 -7.30 1.29 -1.65
N GLY A 199 -8.12 0.84 -0.69
CA GLY A 199 -9.13 -0.20 -0.92
C GLY A 199 -10.12 0.16 -2.02
N ASP A 200 -10.65 1.39 -2.02
CA ASP A 200 -11.57 1.86 -3.06
C ASP A 200 -10.91 1.93 -4.45
N ILE A 201 -9.64 2.38 -4.51
CA ILE A 201 -8.83 2.37 -5.74
C ILE A 201 -8.73 0.95 -6.30
N ARG A 202 -8.37 -0.02 -5.46
CA ARG A 202 -8.27 -1.42 -5.88
C ARG A 202 -9.58 -1.93 -6.46
N LEU A 203 -10.69 -1.74 -5.74
CA LEU A 203 -12.01 -2.18 -6.18
C LEU A 203 -12.37 -1.56 -7.52
N ARG A 204 -12.12 -0.27 -7.70
CA ARG A 204 -12.37 0.42 -8.95
C ARG A 204 -11.50 -0.10 -10.09
N PHE A 205 -10.23 -0.39 -9.83
CA PHE A 205 -9.32 -0.90 -10.85
C PHE A 205 -9.70 -2.32 -11.29
N GLU A 206 -10.16 -3.17 -10.37
CA GLU A 206 -10.68 -4.51 -10.70
C GLU A 206 -12.01 -4.43 -11.48
N GLU A 207 -12.92 -3.55 -11.06
CA GLU A 207 -14.20 -3.31 -11.75
C GLU A 207 -14.01 -2.84 -13.20
N LEU A 208 -13.03 -1.95 -13.43
CA LEU A 208 -12.69 -1.46 -14.76
C LEU A 208 -11.85 -2.45 -15.59
N ASN A 209 -11.56 -3.65 -15.07
CA ASN A 209 -10.59 -4.58 -15.65
C ASN A 209 -9.26 -3.90 -15.99
N PHE A 210 -8.85 -2.92 -15.18
CA PHE A 210 -7.59 -2.21 -15.39
C PHE A 210 -6.39 -3.03 -14.93
N ILE A 211 -6.59 -3.81 -13.87
CA ILE A 211 -5.59 -4.68 -13.26
C ILE A 211 -6.07 -6.13 -13.28
N LYS A 212 -5.12 -7.06 -13.47
CA LYS A 212 -5.33 -8.50 -13.25
C LYS A 212 -4.76 -8.96 -11.92
N LYS A 213 -3.76 -8.25 -11.38
CA LYS A 213 -3.12 -8.59 -10.11
C LYS A 213 -2.90 -7.34 -9.26
N TRP A 214 -3.11 -7.50 -7.97
CA TRP A 214 -2.85 -6.50 -6.94
C TRP A 214 -2.03 -7.15 -5.83
N ASN A 215 -0.91 -6.53 -5.47
CA ASN A 215 -0.17 -6.83 -4.26
C ASN A 215 -0.14 -5.55 -3.41
N SER A 216 -0.78 -5.56 -2.24
CA SER A 216 -0.68 -4.43 -1.31
C SER A 216 0.72 -4.32 -0.70
N GLU A 217 0.99 -3.22 -0.02
CA GLU A 217 2.13 -3.07 0.90
C GLU A 217 2.33 -4.30 1.80
N GLU A 218 1.25 -4.87 2.37
CA GLU A 218 1.34 -6.03 3.26
C GLU A 218 1.75 -7.31 2.52
N MET A 219 1.25 -7.51 1.31
CA MET A 219 1.72 -8.61 0.47
C MET A 219 3.17 -8.42 0.04
N LEU A 220 3.59 -7.20 -0.27
CA LEU A 220 4.97 -6.89 -0.64
C LEU A 220 5.97 -7.16 0.51
N LYS A 221 5.54 -7.10 1.77
CA LYS A 221 6.37 -7.49 2.93
C LYS A 221 6.68 -8.98 2.97
N VAL A 222 5.78 -9.82 2.50
CA VAL A 222 5.92 -11.28 2.53
C VAL A 222 6.46 -11.87 1.23
N VAL A 223 6.47 -11.09 0.14
CA VAL A 223 7.12 -11.51 -1.12
C VAL A 223 8.64 -11.54 -0.92
N PRO A 224 9.29 -12.70 -1.15
CA PRO A 224 10.74 -12.83 -0.96
C PRO A 224 11.52 -11.80 -1.77
N GLY A 225 12.50 -11.17 -1.12
CA GLY A 225 13.40 -10.19 -1.76
C GLY A 225 12.81 -8.79 -1.88
N PHE A 226 11.49 -8.63 -2.02
CA PHE A 226 10.88 -7.32 -2.30
C PHE A 226 11.10 -6.31 -1.16
N ALA A 227 10.90 -6.72 0.09
CA ALA A 227 11.15 -5.90 1.27
C ALA A 227 12.62 -5.49 1.47
N LYS A 228 13.56 -6.10 0.76
CA LYS A 228 14.99 -5.75 0.81
C LYS A 228 15.38 -4.70 -0.24
N LEU A 229 14.57 -4.53 -1.29
CA LEU A 229 14.88 -3.65 -2.41
C LEU A 229 14.60 -2.18 -2.09
N MET A 230 13.69 -1.90 -1.16
CA MET A 230 13.19 -0.56 -0.90
C MET A 230 13.10 -0.32 0.61
N ARG A 231 13.51 0.87 1.05
CA ARG A 231 13.36 1.23 2.48
C ARG A 231 11.89 1.39 2.84
N ASP A 232 11.17 2.12 1.99
CA ASP A 232 9.74 2.34 2.11
C ASP A 232 9.04 1.67 0.93
N LEU A 233 8.26 0.63 1.21
CA LEU A 233 7.47 -0.09 0.21
C LEU A 233 6.45 0.85 -0.46
N PRO A 234 6.08 0.61 -1.73
CA PRO A 234 4.98 1.34 -2.35
C PRO A 234 3.67 0.95 -1.65
N ASP A 235 2.66 1.82 -1.72
CA ASP A 235 1.32 1.49 -1.19
C ASP A 235 0.74 0.22 -1.85
N ALA A 236 1.02 0.02 -3.14
CA ALA A 236 0.77 -1.24 -3.83
C ALA A 236 1.67 -1.45 -5.06
N MET A 237 1.69 -2.69 -5.54
CA MET A 237 2.13 -3.05 -6.89
C MET A 237 0.94 -3.64 -7.64
N CYS A 238 0.68 -3.15 -8.84
CA CYS A 238 -0.41 -3.63 -9.68
C CYS A 238 0.12 -4.11 -11.03
N GLU A 239 -0.43 -5.22 -11.50
CA GLU A 239 -0.15 -5.77 -12.82
C GLU A 239 -1.39 -5.56 -13.70
N ARG A 240 -1.20 -4.90 -14.83
CA ARG A 240 -2.25 -4.63 -15.81
C ARG A 240 -2.51 -5.86 -16.68
N ASN A 241 -3.65 -5.86 -17.37
CA ASN A 241 -4.02 -6.95 -18.28
C ASN A 241 -3.04 -7.15 -19.45
N ASP A 242 -2.31 -6.11 -19.83
CA ASP A 242 -1.26 -6.16 -20.86
C ASP A 242 0.07 -6.76 -20.34
N GLY A 243 0.12 -7.17 -19.08
CA GLY A 243 1.32 -7.74 -18.43
C GLY A 243 2.28 -6.70 -17.85
N ASN A 244 2.03 -5.40 -18.06
CA ASN A 244 2.87 -4.35 -17.49
C ASN A 244 2.56 -4.16 -16.00
N SER A 245 3.59 -4.16 -15.16
CA SER A 245 3.47 -3.88 -13.73
C SER A 245 3.86 -2.45 -13.39
N TYR A 246 3.22 -1.88 -12.37
CA TYR A 246 3.49 -0.54 -11.88
C TYR A 246 3.43 -0.52 -10.35
N PHE A 247 4.32 0.25 -9.75
CA PHE A 247 4.13 0.71 -8.38
C PHE A 247 3.03 1.75 -8.33
N LEU A 248 2.32 1.78 -7.21
CA LEU A 248 1.23 2.71 -6.96
C LEU A 248 1.48 3.41 -5.63
N GLU A 249 1.37 4.73 -5.65
CA GLU A 249 1.52 5.60 -4.49
C GLU A 249 0.29 6.49 -4.38
N LEU A 250 -0.33 6.53 -3.20
CA LEU A 250 -1.49 7.33 -2.90
C LEU A 250 -1.10 8.51 -2.01
N GLU A 251 -1.27 9.71 -2.55
CA GLU A 251 -0.94 10.97 -1.87
C GLU A 251 -2.21 11.74 -1.52
N ILE A 252 -2.64 11.60 -0.25
CA ILE A 252 -3.86 12.23 0.27
C ILE A 252 -3.63 13.57 0.98
N SER A 253 -2.38 13.94 1.22
CA SER A 253 -2.01 15.13 1.99
C SER A 253 -0.71 15.74 1.48
N PRO A 254 -0.57 17.08 1.52
CA PRO A 254 0.64 17.74 1.07
C PRO A 254 1.83 17.46 1.98
N LYS A 255 2.97 17.13 1.35
CA LYS A 255 4.28 17.00 1.98
C LYS A 255 5.20 18.10 1.47
N ASN A 256 6.36 18.26 2.11
CA ASN A 256 7.40 19.15 1.60
C ASN A 256 7.88 18.64 0.23
N ARG A 257 8.10 19.55 -0.72
CA ARG A 257 8.65 19.26 -2.06
C ARG A 257 9.84 18.29 -2.02
N LYS A 258 10.77 18.50 -1.08
CA LYS A 258 11.97 17.66 -0.92
C LYS A 258 11.61 16.19 -0.70
N VAL A 259 10.53 15.90 0.02
CA VAL A 259 10.07 14.52 0.25
C VAL A 259 9.66 13.86 -1.07
N TYR A 260 9.00 14.61 -1.96
CA TYR A 260 8.64 14.10 -3.28
C TYR A 260 9.86 13.92 -4.19
N GLU A 261 10.82 14.85 -4.16
CA GLU A 261 12.08 14.73 -4.90
C GLU A 261 12.88 13.50 -4.48
N ASP A 262 13.06 13.33 -3.16
CA ASP A 262 13.79 12.19 -2.59
C ASP A 262 13.08 10.87 -2.96
N ARG A 263 11.75 10.82 -2.91
CA ARG A 263 10.96 9.63 -3.29
C ARG A 263 11.04 9.31 -4.78
N VAL A 264 10.95 10.32 -5.65
CA VAL A 264 11.10 10.14 -7.10
C VAL A 264 12.49 9.64 -7.45
N GLU A 265 13.53 10.16 -6.80
CA GLU A 265 14.91 9.72 -7.02
C GLU A 265 15.13 8.27 -6.57
N GLU A 266 14.58 7.88 -5.41
CA GLU A 266 14.59 6.48 -4.97
C GLU A 266 13.95 5.57 -6.03
N TYR A 267 12.79 5.93 -6.57
CA TYR A 267 12.15 5.15 -7.61
C TYR A 267 12.92 5.08 -8.92
N LYS A 268 13.61 6.14 -9.34
CA LYS A 268 14.48 6.07 -10.52
C LYS A 268 15.57 5.02 -10.31
N ALA A 269 16.22 5.02 -9.15
CA ALA A 269 17.25 4.04 -8.85
C ALA A 269 16.69 2.61 -8.84
N ILE A 270 15.53 2.39 -8.22
CA ILE A 270 14.87 1.08 -8.15
C ILE A 270 14.46 0.58 -9.54
N LEU A 271 13.88 1.43 -10.37
CA LEU A 271 13.41 1.05 -11.71
C LEU A 271 14.55 0.70 -12.67
N GLU A 272 15.77 1.11 -12.38
CA GLU A 272 16.94 0.72 -13.15
C GLU A 272 17.52 -0.64 -12.78
N MET A 273 17.12 -1.23 -11.64
CA MET A 273 17.58 -2.53 -11.17
C MET A 273 17.09 -3.69 -12.06
N ASP A 274 17.97 -4.65 -12.34
CA ASP A 274 17.66 -5.80 -13.18
C ASP A 274 16.56 -6.68 -12.57
N GLU A 275 16.51 -6.82 -11.24
CA GLU A 275 15.49 -7.59 -10.53
C GLU A 275 14.09 -6.99 -10.67
N ILE A 276 13.99 -5.67 -10.79
CA ILE A 276 12.73 -4.94 -10.97
C ILE A 276 12.27 -5.02 -12.42
N LYS A 277 13.21 -4.88 -13.36
CA LYS A 277 12.97 -5.09 -14.79
C LYS A 277 12.53 -6.52 -15.09
N ALA A 278 13.16 -7.51 -14.45
CA ALA A 278 12.80 -8.93 -14.58
C ALA A 278 11.39 -9.24 -14.05
N GLN A 279 10.88 -8.45 -13.11
CA GLN A 279 9.49 -8.51 -12.63
C GLN A 279 8.50 -7.76 -13.53
N GLY A 280 8.95 -7.16 -14.63
CA GLY A 280 8.10 -6.42 -15.58
C GLY A 280 7.54 -5.12 -15.02
N ILE A 281 8.20 -4.54 -14.00
CA ILE A 281 7.77 -3.30 -13.37
C ILE A 281 8.32 -2.12 -14.20
N ASN A 282 7.41 -1.39 -14.84
CA ASN A 282 7.75 -0.40 -15.85
C ASN A 282 7.63 1.05 -15.37
N GLY A 283 7.21 1.26 -14.12
CA GLY A 283 7.07 2.61 -13.59
C GLY A 283 6.29 2.72 -12.29
N VAL A 284 5.96 3.97 -11.96
CA VAL A 284 5.21 4.39 -10.77
C VAL A 284 4.02 5.25 -11.18
N ILE A 285 2.88 4.98 -10.56
CA ILE A 285 1.65 5.77 -10.66
C ILE A 285 1.40 6.45 -9.32
N PHE A 286 1.52 7.79 -9.31
CA PHE A 286 1.11 8.62 -8.20
C PHE A 286 -0.35 9.04 -8.37
N LEU A 287 -1.21 8.65 -7.43
CA LEU A 287 -2.61 9.06 -7.33
C LEU A 287 -2.75 10.16 -6.28
N CYS A 288 -3.19 11.34 -6.70
CA CYS A 288 -3.25 12.53 -5.86
C CYS A 288 -4.69 12.94 -5.57
N THR A 289 -5.03 13.20 -4.31
CA THR A 289 -6.33 13.80 -3.95
C THR A 289 -6.35 15.32 -4.09
N ASP A 290 -5.21 15.98 -3.82
CA ASP A 290 -5.08 17.44 -3.77
C ASP A 290 -4.42 17.97 -5.06
N PRO A 291 -5.02 18.96 -5.74
CA PRO A 291 -4.44 19.58 -6.94
C PRO A 291 -3.02 20.14 -6.73
N LYS A 292 -2.72 20.72 -5.56
CA LYS A 292 -1.38 21.26 -5.24
C LYS A 292 -0.34 20.15 -5.14
N VAL A 293 -0.74 19.00 -4.56
CA VAL A 293 0.11 17.81 -4.49
C VAL A 293 0.40 17.29 -5.89
N LEU A 294 -0.63 17.22 -6.73
CA LEU A 294 -0.50 16.82 -8.12
C LEU A 294 0.44 17.74 -8.90
N GLU A 295 0.30 19.06 -8.76
CA GLU A 295 1.19 20.04 -9.40
C GLU A 295 2.64 19.89 -8.92
N THR A 296 2.83 19.74 -7.60
CA THR A 296 4.15 19.56 -7.00
C THR A 296 4.80 18.28 -7.53
N LEU A 297 4.10 17.15 -7.49
CA LEU A 297 4.60 15.87 -8.01
C LEU A 297 4.92 15.95 -9.51
N LYS A 298 4.03 16.51 -10.34
CA LYS A 298 4.31 16.73 -11.77
C LYS A 298 5.57 17.57 -12.01
N SER A 299 5.86 18.52 -11.12
CA SER A 299 7.04 19.39 -11.26
C SER A 299 8.36 18.73 -10.82
N VAL A 300 8.30 17.65 -10.03
CA VAL A 300 9.50 16.90 -9.58
C VAL A 300 9.69 15.59 -10.36
N THR A 301 8.63 15.04 -10.95
CA THR A 301 8.74 13.87 -11.83
C THR A 301 9.35 14.25 -13.18
N PRO A 302 10.21 13.41 -13.79
CA PRO A 302 10.82 13.72 -15.08
C PRO A 302 9.76 13.82 -16.18
N LYS A 303 9.83 14.88 -17.00
CA LYS A 303 8.80 15.18 -18.02
C LYS A 303 8.85 14.29 -19.26
N ASN A 304 9.99 13.66 -19.52
CA ASN A 304 10.26 12.94 -20.77
C ASN A 304 10.35 11.42 -20.58
N THR A 305 9.74 10.89 -19.52
CA THR A 305 9.73 9.45 -19.26
C THR A 305 8.33 8.91 -19.12
N LYS A 306 8.17 7.66 -19.55
CA LYS A 306 6.95 6.87 -19.40
C LYS A 306 6.89 6.15 -18.05
N ALA A 307 8.00 6.18 -17.31
CA ALA A 307 8.15 5.50 -16.04
C ALA A 307 7.38 6.18 -14.89
N PHE A 308 6.93 7.43 -15.05
CA PHE A 308 6.21 8.15 -14.00
C PHE A 308 4.89 8.71 -14.53
N SER A 309 3.80 8.40 -13.84
CA SER A 309 2.47 8.93 -14.11
C SER A 309 1.91 9.60 -12.86
N VAL A 310 1.50 10.86 -12.97
CA VAL A 310 0.89 11.62 -11.85
C VAL A 310 -0.55 11.97 -12.23
N LEU A 311 -1.51 11.38 -11.52
CA LEU A 311 -2.92 11.39 -11.90
C LEU A 311 -3.80 11.86 -10.73
N PRO A 312 -4.89 12.61 -10.99
CA PRO A 312 -5.85 12.96 -9.96
C PRO A 312 -6.73 11.74 -9.63
N ILE A 313 -6.94 11.46 -8.34
CA ILE A 313 -7.77 10.33 -7.89
C ILE A 313 -9.25 10.51 -8.27
N THR A 314 -9.71 11.76 -8.38
CA THR A 314 -11.09 12.11 -8.76
C THR A 314 -11.44 11.60 -10.16
N ARG A 315 -10.45 11.31 -11.01
CA ARG A 315 -10.70 10.65 -12.29
C ARG A 315 -11.26 9.23 -12.14
N TYR A 316 -10.99 8.57 -11.01
CA TYR A 316 -11.32 7.16 -10.78
C TYR A 316 -12.42 6.98 -9.73
N LEU A 317 -12.40 7.80 -8.68
CA LEU A 317 -13.29 7.66 -7.52
C LEU A 317 -14.42 8.69 -7.47
N LYS A 318 -14.71 9.41 -8.56
CA LYS A 318 -15.81 10.40 -8.58
C LYS A 318 -17.12 9.85 -7.99
N ASP A 319 -17.46 8.62 -8.34
CA ASP A 319 -18.72 7.98 -7.91
C ASP A 319 -18.62 7.40 -6.48
N PHE A 320 -17.42 7.05 -6.01
CA PHE A 320 -17.19 6.53 -4.65
C PHE A 320 -17.17 7.65 -3.61
N ILE A 321 -16.68 8.84 -3.99
CA ILE A 321 -16.60 9.99 -3.09
C ILE A 321 -18.00 10.58 -2.82
N LEU A 322 -18.94 10.47 -3.77
CA LEU A 322 -20.31 10.99 -3.61
C LEU A 322 -21.13 10.17 -2.61
N GLU A 323 -20.90 8.86 -2.49
CA GLU A 323 -21.54 8.00 -1.47
C GLU A 323 -21.14 8.36 -0.03
N GLU A 324 -19.97 9.00 0.18
CA GLU A 324 -19.53 9.41 1.52
C GLU A 324 -20.24 10.68 2.04
N VAL A 325 -20.74 11.54 1.14
CA VAL A 325 -21.30 12.87 1.48
C VAL A 325 -22.81 12.85 1.69
N GLY A 326 -23.51 11.75 1.36
CA GLY A 326 -24.96 11.64 1.60
C GLY A 326 -25.76 12.70 0.86
N VAL A 327 -25.52 12.83 -0.44
CA VAL A 327 -26.41 13.51 -1.40
C VAL A 327 -27.04 12.44 -2.26
#